data_AF-A0A3D3ST89-F1
#
_entry.id   AF-A0A3D3ST89-F1
#
_cell.length_a   1.000
_cell.length_b   1.000
_cell.length_c   1.000
_cell.angle_alpha   90.00
_cell.angle_beta   90.00
_cell.angle_gamma   90.00
#
_symmetry.space_group_name_H-M   'P 1'
#
loop_
_entity.id
_entity.type
_entity.pdbx_description
1 polymer ?
#
loop_
_entity_poly.entity_id
_entity_poly.type
_entity_poly.pdbx_seq_one_letter_code
_entity_poly.pdbx_strand_id
1 'polypeptide(L)'
;MLYPELFRAFERVRWDLENDIHWSQFDATRLSDEQALTIKMNAITEWAALPATEMFLRDNRHDSDFSAFMSVWFYEEQKHSLVLMEYLRRFRPDFLPTEAELHAVRFEFDPAPALETLMLHFCGEIRLNHWYRCAAQWHSEPVIKQIYETIAKDEARHGGAYLRYMKKALAQVGDSARTAFSKIGVLMASAHRT
;
A
#
# COMPACT_ATOMS: atom_id res chain seq x y z
N MET A 1 21.35 -10.58 -0.34
CA MET A 1 20.51 -9.46 -0.81
C MET A 1 19.22 -10.05 -1.32
N LEU A 2 18.08 -9.47 -0.96
CA LEU A 2 16.75 -9.90 -1.39
C LEU A 2 16.27 -9.15 -2.64
N TYR A 3 16.72 -7.91 -2.82
CA TYR A 3 16.21 -7.01 -3.84
C TYR A 3 16.25 -7.56 -5.28
N PRO A 4 17.35 -8.15 -5.80
CA PRO A 4 17.38 -8.61 -7.19
C PRO A 4 16.34 -9.70 -7.51
N GLU A 5 16.01 -10.53 -6.52
CA GLU A 5 14.98 -11.56 -6.68
C GLU A 5 13.58 -10.95 -6.57
N LEU A 6 13.37 -10.05 -5.60
CA LEU A 6 12.12 -9.32 -5.43
C LEU A 6 11.77 -8.49 -6.67
N PHE A 7 12.73 -7.77 -7.24
CA PHE A 7 12.55 -7.00 -8.47
C PHE A 7 11.98 -7.88 -9.59
N ARG A 8 12.62 -9.02 -9.87
CA ARG A 8 12.16 -9.95 -10.92
C ARG A 8 10.79 -10.54 -10.59
N ALA A 9 10.49 -10.78 -9.31
CA ALA A 9 9.20 -11.32 -8.89
C ALA A 9 8.07 -10.31 -9.11
N PHE A 10 8.30 -9.04 -8.82
CA PHE A 10 7.32 -7.96 -8.98
C PHE A 10 7.14 -7.59 -10.45
N GLU A 11 8.23 -7.52 -11.22
CA GLU A 11 8.20 -7.24 -12.66
C GLU A 11 7.31 -8.23 -13.43
N ARG A 12 7.36 -9.53 -13.09
CA ARG A 12 6.58 -10.58 -13.77
C ARG A 12 5.07 -10.45 -13.63
N VAL A 13 4.59 -9.75 -12.60
CA VAL A 13 3.16 -9.64 -12.26
C VAL A 13 2.67 -8.21 -12.33
N ARG A 14 3.52 -7.30 -12.84
CA ARG A 14 3.18 -5.90 -12.98
C ARG A 14 2.06 -5.72 -13.99
N TRP A 15 1.01 -5.04 -13.56
CA TRP A 15 -0.11 -4.64 -14.40
C TRP A 15 0.08 -3.24 -14.97
N ASP A 16 -0.48 -3.02 -16.15
CA ASP A 16 -0.56 -1.75 -16.86
C ASP A 16 -1.90 -1.06 -16.57
N LEU A 17 -1.85 0.21 -16.18
CA LEU A 17 -3.04 0.96 -15.77
C LEU A 17 -4.05 1.15 -16.89
N GLU A 18 -3.58 1.35 -18.12
CA GLU A 18 -4.45 1.60 -19.26
C GLU A 18 -5.01 0.32 -19.85
N ASN A 19 -4.20 -0.74 -19.90
CA ASN A 19 -4.50 -1.94 -20.68
C ASN A 19 -5.06 -3.09 -19.85
N ASP A 20 -4.71 -3.22 -18.56
CA ASP A 20 -5.16 -4.35 -17.74
C ASP A 20 -6.43 -4.05 -16.93
N ILE A 21 -6.85 -2.78 -16.84
CA ILE A 21 -8.12 -2.39 -16.22
C ILE A 21 -9.22 -2.32 -17.30
N HIS A 22 -10.34 -2.98 -17.08
CA HIS A 22 -11.43 -3.09 -18.05
C HIS A 22 -12.35 -1.87 -18.03
N TRP A 23 -11.81 -0.68 -18.31
CA TRP A 23 -12.52 0.60 -18.23
C TRP A 23 -13.86 0.64 -18.96
N SER A 24 -14.00 -0.10 -20.08
CA SER A 24 -15.24 -0.16 -20.87
C SER A 24 -16.39 -0.91 -20.19
N GLN A 25 -16.14 -1.62 -19.09
CA GLN A 25 -17.17 -2.33 -18.34
C GLN A 25 -17.92 -1.41 -17.35
N PHE A 26 -17.57 -0.13 -17.29
CA PHE A 26 -18.16 0.81 -16.34
C PHE A 26 -19.69 0.89 -16.46
N ASP A 27 -20.36 0.85 -15.30
CA ASP A 27 -21.81 0.99 -15.19
C ASP A 27 -22.21 2.02 -14.13
N ALA A 28 -22.64 3.20 -14.58
CA ALA A 28 -23.03 4.31 -13.72
C ALA A 28 -24.20 3.96 -12.77
N THR A 29 -25.05 3.00 -13.13
CA THR A 29 -26.21 2.61 -12.30
C THR A 29 -25.79 1.82 -11.06
N ARG A 30 -24.53 1.38 -11.00
CA ARG A 30 -23.97 0.53 -9.94
C ARG A 30 -22.98 1.27 -9.03
N LEU A 31 -22.92 2.59 -9.12
CA LEU A 31 -22.03 3.41 -8.31
C LEU A 31 -22.79 4.52 -7.57
N SER A 32 -22.83 4.44 -6.25
CA SER A 32 -23.40 5.51 -5.41
C SER A 32 -22.39 6.64 -5.14
N ASP A 33 -22.89 7.78 -4.67
CA ASP A 33 -22.06 8.91 -4.23
C ASP A 33 -21.23 8.56 -2.99
N GLU A 34 -21.79 7.75 -2.08
CA GLU A 34 -21.06 7.21 -0.94
C GLU A 34 -19.88 6.36 -1.39
N GLN A 35 -20.09 5.46 -2.36
CA GLN A 35 -19.02 4.67 -2.95
C GLN A 35 -17.97 5.57 -3.61
N ALA A 36 -18.37 6.55 -4.43
CA ALA A 36 -17.45 7.51 -5.04
C ALA A 36 -16.61 8.28 -4.01
N LEU A 37 -17.21 8.69 -2.88
CA LEU A 37 -16.50 9.33 -1.78
C LEU A 37 -15.48 8.39 -1.14
N THR A 38 -15.83 7.12 -0.89
CA THR A 38 -14.86 6.16 -0.33
C THR A 38 -13.68 5.90 -1.28
N ILE A 39 -13.93 5.87 -2.60
CA ILE A 39 -12.87 5.77 -3.61
C ILE A 39 -11.94 6.97 -3.53
N LYS A 40 -12.48 8.19 -3.37
CA LYS A 40 -11.69 9.41 -3.16
C LYS A 40 -10.79 9.29 -1.94
N MET A 41 -11.34 8.85 -0.81
CA MET A 41 -10.58 8.72 0.44
C MET A 41 -9.49 7.65 0.34
N ASN A 42 -9.76 6.54 -0.34
CA ASN A 42 -8.74 5.52 -0.63
C ASN A 42 -7.64 6.09 -1.53
N ALA A 43 -7.97 6.85 -2.58
CA ALA A 43 -6.98 7.48 -3.45
C ALA A 43 -6.04 8.42 -2.67
N ILE A 44 -6.59 9.21 -1.75
CA ILE A 44 -5.80 10.09 -0.85
C ILE A 44 -4.93 9.28 0.12
N THR A 45 -5.46 8.16 0.64
CA THR A 45 -4.71 7.28 1.54
C THR A 45 -3.52 6.64 0.83
N GLU A 46 -3.71 6.13 -0.38
CA GLU A 46 -2.63 5.57 -1.21
C GLU A 46 -1.59 6.64 -1.59
N TRP A 47 -2.01 7.88 -1.84
CA TRP A 47 -1.08 8.98 -2.10
C TRP A 47 -0.14 9.25 -0.92
N ALA A 48 -0.55 8.88 0.30
CA ALA A 48 0.27 9.00 1.51
C ALA A 48 1.36 7.91 1.63
N ALA A 49 1.59 7.08 0.61
CA ALA A 49 2.78 6.23 0.53
C ALA A 49 4.08 7.02 0.37
N LEU A 50 4.01 8.26 -0.12
CA LEU A 50 5.15 9.16 -0.28
C LEU A 50 5.91 9.43 1.05
N PRO A 51 5.27 9.95 2.12
CA PRO A 51 5.97 10.18 3.39
C PRO A 51 6.53 8.89 4.02
N ALA A 52 5.87 7.74 3.81
CA ALA A 52 6.41 6.46 4.27
C ALA A 52 7.70 6.09 3.52
N THR A 53 7.76 6.31 2.21
CA THR A 53 8.97 6.13 1.40
C THR A 53 10.11 7.02 1.86
N GLU A 54 9.82 8.31 2.11
CA GLU A 54 10.80 9.28 2.62
C GLU A 54 11.39 8.81 3.96
N MET A 55 10.53 8.38 4.89
CA MET A 55 10.94 7.79 6.17
C MET A 55 11.83 6.55 5.97
N PHE A 56 11.43 5.60 5.13
CA PHE A 56 12.19 4.38 4.89
C PHE A 56 13.58 4.65 4.32
N LEU A 57 13.70 5.54 3.34
CA LEU A 57 14.98 5.90 2.74
C LEU A 57 15.88 6.67 3.72
N ARG A 58 15.30 7.54 4.56
CA ARG A 58 16.02 8.25 5.63
C ARG A 58 16.57 7.29 6.68
N ASP A 59 15.73 6.40 7.19
CA ASP A 59 16.04 5.59 8.39
C ASP A 59 16.84 4.32 8.05
N ASN A 60 16.87 3.90 6.78
CA ASN A 60 17.60 2.71 6.31
C ASN A 60 18.79 3.03 5.41
N ARG A 61 19.41 4.22 5.50
CA ARG A 61 20.58 4.61 4.68
C ARG A 61 21.74 3.61 4.67
N HIS A 62 21.84 2.77 5.70
CA HIS A 62 22.87 1.74 5.83
C HIS A 62 22.50 0.40 5.19
N ASP A 63 21.22 0.16 4.86
CA ASP A 63 20.73 -1.07 4.22
C ASP A 63 20.33 -0.79 2.77
N SER A 64 21.33 -0.75 1.89
CA SER A 64 21.13 -0.54 0.45
C SER A 64 20.20 -1.57 -0.21
N ASP A 65 20.10 -2.79 0.33
CA ASP A 65 19.23 -3.85 -0.20
C ASP A 65 17.76 -3.50 0.05
N PHE A 66 17.42 -3.10 1.28
CA PHE A 66 16.06 -2.65 1.63
C PHE A 66 15.71 -1.32 0.96
N SER A 67 16.62 -0.33 0.96
CA SER A 67 16.39 0.94 0.28
C SER A 67 16.14 0.78 -1.22
N ALA A 68 16.82 -0.17 -1.89
CA ALA A 68 16.55 -0.47 -3.29
C ALA A 68 15.15 -1.07 -3.50
N PHE A 69 14.67 -1.91 -2.57
CA PHE A 69 13.30 -2.44 -2.64
C PHE A 69 12.23 -1.34 -2.56
N MET A 70 12.46 -0.27 -1.80
CA MET A 70 11.54 0.87 -1.74
C MET A 70 11.29 1.51 -3.11
N SER A 71 12.23 1.42 -4.07
CA SER A 71 12.02 1.97 -5.41
C SER A 71 10.91 1.24 -6.18
N VAL A 72 10.74 -0.07 -5.96
CA VAL A 72 9.74 -0.89 -6.62
C VAL A 72 8.41 -0.81 -5.88
N TRP A 73 8.47 -0.91 -4.55
CA TRP A 73 7.30 -0.74 -3.69
C TRP A 73 6.64 0.62 -3.94
N PHE A 74 7.39 1.73 -3.84
CA PHE A 74 6.83 3.07 -4.01
C PHE A 74 6.23 3.29 -5.40
N TYR A 75 6.82 2.71 -6.45
CA TYR A 75 6.24 2.79 -7.79
C TYR A 75 4.86 2.09 -7.85
N GLU A 76 4.72 0.92 -7.24
CA GLU A 76 3.44 0.18 -7.21
C GLU A 76 2.40 0.90 -6.34
N GLU A 77 2.79 1.40 -5.16
CA GLU A 77 1.92 2.20 -4.29
C GLU A 77 1.39 3.47 -4.95
N GLN A 78 2.25 4.25 -5.63
CA GLN A 78 1.77 5.44 -6.35
C GLN A 78 0.80 5.07 -7.46
N LYS A 79 0.97 3.90 -8.09
CA LYS A 79 0.06 3.42 -9.12
C LYS A 79 -1.32 3.08 -8.55
N HIS A 80 -1.43 2.66 -7.28
CA HIS A 80 -2.72 2.45 -6.60
C HIS A 80 -3.51 3.76 -6.51
N SER A 81 -2.87 4.84 -6.06
CA SER A 81 -3.51 6.16 -6.00
C SER A 81 -3.93 6.63 -7.39
N LEU A 82 -3.03 6.51 -8.38
CA LEU A 82 -3.29 6.98 -9.74
C LEU A 82 -4.45 6.23 -10.41
N VAL A 83 -4.59 4.91 -10.23
CA VAL A 83 -5.70 4.17 -10.85
C VAL A 83 -7.06 4.54 -10.21
N LEU A 84 -7.10 4.82 -8.91
CA LEU A 84 -8.31 5.29 -8.23
C LEU A 84 -8.67 6.71 -8.65
N MET A 85 -7.68 7.60 -8.77
CA MET A 85 -7.88 8.95 -9.31
C MET A 85 -8.34 8.91 -10.77
N GLU A 86 -7.76 8.02 -11.59
CA GLU A 86 -8.15 7.87 -12.99
C GLU A 86 -9.59 7.37 -13.12
N TYR A 87 -10.00 6.41 -12.29
CA TYR A 87 -11.39 5.97 -12.20
C TYR A 87 -12.34 7.14 -11.90
N LEU A 88 -12.02 7.95 -10.88
CA LEU A 88 -12.83 9.12 -10.52
C LEU A 88 -12.83 10.17 -11.62
N ARG A 89 -11.68 10.45 -12.24
CA ARG A 89 -11.57 11.41 -13.34
C ARG A 89 -12.44 11.02 -14.53
N ARG A 90 -12.52 9.72 -14.86
CA ARG A 90 -13.33 9.20 -15.98
C ARG A 90 -14.82 9.23 -15.67
N PHE A 91 -15.22 8.88 -14.45
CA PHE A 91 -16.62 8.53 -14.17
C PHE A 91 -17.31 9.38 -13.11
N ARG A 92 -16.57 9.99 -12.19
CA ARG A 92 -17.08 10.81 -11.07
C ARG A 92 -16.15 12.00 -10.77
N PRO A 93 -15.93 12.92 -11.73
CA PRO A 93 -14.91 13.97 -11.61
C PRO A 93 -15.14 14.90 -10.42
N ASP A 94 -16.39 15.08 -9.97
CA ASP A 94 -16.73 15.87 -8.77
C ASP A 94 -16.12 15.29 -7.47
N PHE A 95 -15.74 14.01 -7.48
CA PHE A 95 -15.10 13.32 -6.35
C PHE A 95 -13.60 13.16 -6.53
N LEU A 96 -12.98 13.73 -7.58
CA LEU A 96 -11.53 13.67 -7.74
C LEU A 96 -10.83 14.39 -6.57
N PRO A 97 -9.77 13.81 -5.96
CA PRO A 97 -8.92 14.53 -5.02
C PRO A 97 -8.34 15.80 -5.64
N THR A 98 -8.44 16.89 -4.91
CA THR A 98 -7.78 18.16 -5.25
C THR A 98 -6.30 18.09 -4.90
N GLU A 99 -5.49 18.92 -5.57
CA GLU A 99 -4.06 19.03 -5.25
C GLU A 99 -3.82 19.41 -3.78
N ALA A 100 -4.69 20.25 -3.21
CA ALA A 100 -4.62 20.63 -1.80
C ALA A 100 -4.85 19.44 -0.85
N GLU A 101 -5.82 18.57 -1.15
CA GLU A 101 -6.06 17.35 -0.38
C GLU A 101 -4.88 16.37 -0.49
N LEU A 102 -4.27 16.25 -1.67
CA LEU A 102 -3.08 15.42 -1.88
C LEU A 102 -1.84 15.98 -1.15
N HIS A 103 -1.70 17.31 -1.07
CA HIS A 103 -0.64 17.94 -0.28
C HIS A 103 -0.87 17.82 1.23
N ALA A 104 -2.13 17.81 1.68
CA ALA A 104 -2.46 17.74 3.11
C ALA A 104 -1.99 16.43 3.77
N VAL A 105 -1.81 15.36 2.99
CA VAL A 105 -1.27 14.08 3.48
C VAL A 105 0.25 13.95 3.32
N ARG A 106 0.94 15.03 2.95
CA ARG A 106 2.41 15.07 2.94
C ARG A 106 2.95 15.53 4.30
N PHE A 107 2.90 14.65 5.28
CA PHE A 107 3.41 14.89 6.63
C PHE A 107 4.79 14.23 6.84
N GLU A 108 5.56 14.73 7.80
CA GLU A 108 6.84 14.13 8.16
C GLU A 108 6.66 13.10 9.28
N PHE A 109 7.22 11.90 9.10
CA PHE A 109 7.31 10.92 10.17
C PHE A 109 8.51 11.21 11.08
N ASP A 110 8.29 11.13 12.39
CA ASP A 110 9.39 11.11 13.36
C ASP A 110 10.36 9.94 13.09
N PRO A 111 11.66 10.08 13.37
CA PRO A 111 12.61 8.97 13.32
C PRO A 111 12.15 7.79 14.20
N ALA A 112 12.15 6.59 13.62
CA ALA A 112 11.71 5.39 14.32
C ALA A 112 12.68 4.21 14.09
N PRO A 113 12.78 3.25 15.04
CA PRO A 113 13.65 2.10 14.89
C PRO A 113 13.27 1.24 13.66
N ALA A 114 14.25 0.94 12.80
CA ALA A 114 14.02 0.26 11.52
C ALA A 114 13.28 -1.09 11.64
N LEU A 115 13.53 -1.87 12.69
CA LEU A 115 12.85 -3.15 12.91
C LEU A 115 11.38 -2.97 13.34
N GLU A 116 11.09 -1.90 14.09
CA GLU A 116 9.72 -1.58 14.49
C GLU A 116 8.92 -1.07 13.29
N THR A 117 9.51 -0.18 12.47
CA THR A 117 8.87 0.30 11.24
C THR A 117 8.66 -0.81 10.21
N LEU A 118 9.61 -1.73 10.09
CA LEU A 118 9.47 -2.92 9.24
C LEU A 118 8.26 -3.78 9.64
N MET A 119 8.08 -4.06 10.93
CA MET A 119 6.92 -4.82 11.41
C MET A 119 5.61 -4.03 11.24
N LEU A 120 5.65 -2.72 11.49
CA LEU A 120 4.47 -1.86 11.34
C LEU A 120 3.93 -1.92 9.91
N HIS A 121 4.82 -1.81 8.91
CA HIS A 121 4.41 -1.84 7.50
C HIS A 121 4.02 -3.24 7.05
N PHE A 122 4.70 -4.30 7.52
CA PHE A 122 4.20 -5.67 7.31
C PHE A 122 2.74 -5.83 7.78
N CYS A 123 2.42 -5.36 8.99
CA CYS A 123 1.04 -5.36 9.49
C CYS A 123 0.11 -4.48 8.65
N GLY A 124 0.59 -3.33 8.18
CA GLY A 124 -0.11 -2.44 7.26
C GLY A 124 -0.55 -3.17 5.99
N GLU A 125 0.38 -3.86 5.33
CA GLU A 125 0.10 -4.61 4.10
C GLU A 125 -0.97 -5.69 4.28
N ILE A 126 -0.91 -6.44 5.38
CA ILE A 126 -1.93 -7.45 5.69
C ILE A 126 -3.31 -6.81 5.88
N ARG A 127 -3.36 -5.65 6.53
CA ARG A 127 -4.60 -4.91 6.75
C ARG A 127 -5.13 -4.30 5.46
N LEU A 128 -4.26 -3.74 4.60
CA LEU A 128 -4.65 -3.17 3.31
C LEU A 128 -5.12 -4.26 2.35
N ASN A 129 -4.44 -5.41 2.29
CA ASN A 129 -4.93 -6.58 1.56
C ASN A 129 -6.37 -6.94 1.97
N HIS A 130 -6.63 -7.02 3.28
CA HIS A 130 -7.96 -7.33 3.78
C HIS A 130 -8.97 -6.22 3.47
N TRP A 131 -8.58 -4.96 3.69
CA TRP A 131 -9.39 -3.78 3.39
C TRP A 131 -9.85 -3.77 1.94
N TYR A 132 -8.95 -3.95 0.97
CA TYR A 132 -9.29 -3.89 -0.44
C TYR A 132 -10.11 -5.08 -0.92
N ARG A 133 -9.94 -6.26 -0.33
CA ARG A 133 -10.86 -7.39 -0.57
C ARG A 133 -12.27 -7.07 -0.09
N CYS A 134 -12.41 -6.47 1.09
CA CYS A 134 -13.70 -6.05 1.63
C CYS A 134 -14.30 -4.92 0.79
N ALA A 135 -13.49 -3.95 0.36
CA ALA A 135 -13.93 -2.85 -0.52
C ALA A 135 -14.45 -3.38 -1.86
N ALA A 136 -13.75 -4.33 -2.49
CA ALA A 136 -14.23 -4.99 -3.71
C ALA A 136 -15.55 -5.75 -3.51
N GLN A 137 -15.76 -6.37 -2.34
CA GLN A 137 -17.02 -7.06 -2.03
C GLN A 137 -18.17 -6.09 -1.79
N TRP A 138 -17.91 -4.96 -1.13
CA TRP A 138 -18.90 -3.93 -0.82
C TRP A 138 -19.32 -3.13 -2.06
N HIS A 139 -18.42 -2.94 -3.03
CA HIS A 139 -18.75 -2.30 -4.30
C HIS A 139 -19.51 -3.25 -5.24
N SER A 140 -20.43 -2.68 -6.02
CA SER A 140 -21.16 -3.40 -7.06
C SER A 140 -20.72 -3.02 -8.47
N GLU A 141 -20.22 -1.80 -8.72
CA GLU A 141 -19.68 -1.39 -10.03
C GLU A 141 -18.46 -2.26 -10.43
N PRO A 142 -18.44 -2.87 -11.63
CA PRO A 142 -17.44 -3.87 -12.00
C PRO A 142 -15.99 -3.37 -12.10
N VAL A 143 -15.75 -2.15 -12.59
CA VAL A 143 -14.39 -1.64 -12.81
C VAL A 143 -13.68 -1.34 -11.48
N ILE A 144 -14.35 -0.67 -10.54
CA ILE A 144 -13.75 -0.40 -9.22
C ILE A 144 -13.52 -1.69 -8.43
N LYS A 145 -14.39 -2.70 -8.58
CA LYS A 145 -14.15 -4.03 -7.99
C LYS A 145 -12.86 -4.64 -8.51
N GLN A 146 -12.66 -4.62 -9.83
CA GLN A 146 -11.43 -5.12 -10.45
C GLN A 146 -10.21 -4.34 -9.92
N ILE A 147 -10.29 -3.01 -9.83
CA ILE A 147 -9.20 -2.17 -9.32
C ILE A 147 -8.84 -2.58 -7.89
N TYR A 148 -9.82 -2.69 -6.98
CA TYR A 148 -9.55 -3.12 -5.61
C TYR A 148 -9.03 -4.55 -5.50
N GLU A 149 -9.50 -5.47 -6.33
CA GLU A 149 -8.94 -6.83 -6.39
C GLU A 149 -7.49 -6.85 -6.88
N THR A 150 -7.13 -5.95 -7.79
CA THR A 150 -5.77 -5.77 -8.29
C THR A 150 -4.87 -5.19 -7.19
N ILE A 151 -5.27 -4.08 -6.56
CA ILE A 151 -4.54 -3.48 -5.44
C ILE A 151 -4.35 -4.51 -4.32
N ALA A 152 -5.40 -5.24 -3.93
CA ALA A 152 -5.29 -6.27 -2.90
C ALA A 152 -4.22 -7.33 -3.20
N LYS A 153 -4.05 -7.73 -4.47
CA LYS A 153 -3.00 -8.69 -4.87
C LYS A 153 -1.60 -8.08 -4.70
N ASP A 154 -1.45 -6.79 -4.95
CA ASP A 154 -0.19 -6.08 -4.76
C ASP A 154 0.17 -6.02 -3.26
N GLU A 155 -0.78 -5.67 -2.38
CA GLU A 155 -0.53 -5.65 -0.92
C GLU A 155 -0.15 -7.02 -0.37
N ALA A 156 -0.73 -8.09 -0.90
CA ALA A 156 -0.32 -9.44 -0.52
C ALA A 156 1.15 -9.73 -0.88
N ARG A 157 1.61 -9.24 -2.04
CA ARG A 157 3.01 -9.36 -2.48
C ARG A 157 3.93 -8.45 -1.67
N HIS A 158 3.49 -7.24 -1.35
CA HIS A 158 4.22 -6.30 -0.50
C HIS A 158 4.44 -6.90 0.89
N GLY A 159 3.37 -7.42 1.52
CA GLY A 159 3.45 -8.15 2.79
C GLY A 159 4.39 -9.36 2.72
N GLY A 160 4.38 -10.09 1.60
CA GLY A 160 5.33 -11.16 1.32
C GLY A 160 6.79 -10.70 1.27
N ALA A 161 7.07 -9.55 0.66
CA ALA A 161 8.41 -8.96 0.61
C ALA A 161 8.89 -8.50 1.99
N TYR A 162 8.05 -7.78 2.76
CA TYR A 162 8.38 -7.39 4.12
C TYR A 162 8.64 -8.60 5.03
N LEU A 163 7.84 -9.66 4.92
CA LEU A 163 8.07 -10.91 5.66
C LEU A 163 9.45 -11.52 5.37
N ARG A 164 9.94 -11.43 4.12
CA ARG A 164 11.30 -11.90 3.78
C ARG A 164 12.37 -11.04 4.45
N TYR A 165 12.21 -9.72 4.49
CA TYR A 165 13.12 -8.83 5.22
C TYR A 165 13.08 -9.08 6.73
N MET A 166 11.90 -9.35 7.30
CA MET A 166 11.76 -9.74 8.70
C MET A 166 12.50 -11.05 9.00
N LYS A 167 12.37 -12.07 8.14
CA LYS A 167 13.12 -13.33 8.27
C LYS A 167 14.64 -13.13 8.18
N LYS A 168 15.10 -12.26 7.27
CA LYS A 168 16.52 -11.86 7.17
C LYS A 168 16.98 -11.20 8.47
N ALA A 169 16.20 -10.27 9.04
CA ALA A 169 16.52 -9.60 10.29
C ALA A 169 16.59 -10.60 11.48
N LEU A 170 15.65 -11.55 11.57
CA LEU A 170 15.69 -12.61 12.59
C LEU A 170 16.97 -13.44 12.52
N ALA A 171 17.47 -13.73 11.32
CA ALA A 171 18.72 -14.46 11.13
C ALA A 171 19.97 -13.63 11.48
N GLN A 172 19.90 -12.29 11.35
CA GLN A 172 21.05 -11.40 11.54
C GLN A 172 21.18 -10.86 12.97
N VAL A 173 20.07 -10.47 13.60
CA VAL A 173 20.06 -9.81 14.92
C VAL A 173 19.19 -10.53 15.95
N GLY A 174 18.65 -11.71 15.62
CA GLY A 174 18.06 -12.64 16.57
C GLY A 174 17.00 -12.02 17.49
N ASP A 175 17.29 -12.02 18.79
CA ASP A 175 16.34 -11.59 19.82
C ASP A 175 15.95 -10.12 19.71
N SER A 176 16.84 -9.23 19.25
CA SER A 176 16.47 -7.83 19.02
C SER A 176 15.34 -7.70 17.98
N ALA A 177 15.37 -8.50 16.92
CA ALA A 177 14.28 -8.55 15.94
C ALA A 177 13.01 -9.17 16.54
N ARG A 178 13.13 -10.25 17.33
CA ARG A 178 11.97 -10.85 18.02
C ARG A 178 11.28 -9.83 18.93
N THR A 179 12.04 -9.11 19.76
CA THR A 179 11.51 -8.09 20.67
C THR A 179 10.79 -6.98 19.90
N ALA A 180 11.41 -6.42 18.87
CA ALA A 180 10.79 -5.36 18.05
C ALA A 180 9.49 -5.84 17.37
N PHE A 181 9.52 -7.03 16.76
CA PHE A 181 8.37 -7.57 16.04
C PHE A 181 7.24 -7.96 16.99
N SER A 182 7.55 -8.54 18.15
CA SER A 182 6.54 -8.82 19.19
C SER A 182 5.93 -7.56 19.75
N LYS A 183 6.73 -6.52 20.04
CA LYS A 183 6.24 -5.23 20.54
C LYS A 183 5.21 -4.62 19.59
N ILE A 184 5.56 -4.49 18.31
CA ILE A 184 4.66 -3.90 17.32
C ILE A 184 3.49 -4.84 17.00
N GLY A 185 3.72 -6.15 16.91
CA GLY A 185 2.66 -7.14 16.68
C GLY A 185 1.57 -7.09 17.76
N VAL A 186 1.96 -7.02 19.03
CA VAL A 186 1.01 -6.87 20.14
C VAL A 186 0.26 -5.54 20.05
N LEU A 187 0.96 -4.44 19.75
CA LEU A 187 0.33 -3.12 19.61
C LEU A 187 -0.70 -3.07 18.46
N MET A 188 -0.38 -3.72 17.33
CA MET A 188 -1.24 -3.76 16.15
C MET A 188 -2.41 -4.74 16.27
N ALA A 189 -2.28 -5.78 17.10
CA ALA A 189 -3.34 -6.75 17.37
C ALA A 189 -4.22 -6.38 18.57
N SER A 190 -3.79 -5.46 19.43
CA SER A 190 -4.57 -5.01 20.58
C SER A 190 -5.78 -4.19 20.12
N ALA A 191 -6.95 -4.82 20.12
CA ALA A 191 -8.24 -4.18 19.85
C ALA A 191 -8.68 -3.21 20.96
N HIS A 192 -7.96 -3.17 22.10
CA HIS A 192 -8.25 -2.27 23.20
C HIS A 192 -7.37 -1.02 23.11
N ARG A 193 -7.98 0.08 22.64
CA ARG A 193 -7.60 1.41 23.12
C ARG A 193 -8.37 1.61 24.42
N THR A 194 -7.70 1.38 25.55
CA THR A 194 -8.18 1.86 26.86
C THR A 194 -8.29 3.38 26.85
#